data_AF-A0A9P5UC44-F1
#
_entry.id   AF-A0A9P5UC44-F1
#
_cell.length_a   1.000
_cell.length_b   1.000
_cell.length_c   1.000
_cell.angle_alpha   90.00
_cell.angle_beta   90.00
_cell.angle_gamma   90.00
#
_symmetry.space_group_name_H-M   'P 1'
#
loop_
_entity.id
_entity.type
_entity.pdbx_description
1 polymer ?
#
loop_
_entity_poly.entity_id
_entity_poly.type
_entity_poly.pdbx_seq_one_letter_code
_entity_poly.pdbx_strand_id
1 'polypeptide(L)'
;MLSQANHHSKLGFVAAVSLVLAATPAFGQTFNCFDTGVELGNCSQFIVPFCQSIAEQNTLSGCFNVPGKGFKCDFTIWNEFGTGAIPGTGNGCVIVLDLISENCDLGGQGTFSGGGAFQLTPNEGSCNFNG
;
A
#
# COMPACT_ATOMS: atom_id res chain seq x y z
N MET A 1 8.76 61.28 34.31
CA MET A 1 9.34 61.43 32.96
C MET A 1 9.47 60.03 32.38
N LEU A 2 8.81 59.78 31.25
CA LEU A 2 8.82 58.48 30.56
C LEU A 2 10.21 58.19 30.00
N SER A 3 10.66 56.93 30.07
CA SER A 3 11.54 56.36 29.05
C SER A 3 11.17 54.90 28.82
N GLN A 4 10.84 54.60 27.57
CA GLN A 4 10.34 53.33 27.07
C GLN A 4 11.50 52.45 26.56
N ALA A 5 11.34 51.15 26.77
CA ALA A 5 11.78 49.99 25.99
C ALA A 5 13.16 49.96 25.27
N ASN A 6 13.92 48.89 25.53
CA ASN A 6 14.38 48.06 24.42
C ASN A 6 14.49 46.59 24.85
N HIS A 7 13.47 45.81 24.48
CA HIS A 7 13.54 44.35 24.39
C HIS A 7 14.54 43.98 23.30
N HIS A 8 15.19 42.82 23.40
CA HIS A 8 15.48 41.94 22.26
C HIS A 8 15.94 40.59 22.84
N SER A 9 14.94 39.76 23.17
CA SER A 9 15.15 38.35 23.49
C SER A 9 15.58 37.62 22.22
N LYS A 10 16.81 37.07 22.23
CA LYS A 10 17.32 36.22 21.14
C LYS A 10 16.52 34.91 21.12
N LEU A 11 15.52 34.84 20.25
CA LEU A 11 14.80 33.61 19.92
C LEU A 11 15.74 32.71 19.13
N GLY A 12 16.29 31.68 19.78
CA GLY A 12 17.01 30.61 19.10
C GLY A 12 16.03 29.75 18.32
N PHE A 13 16.00 29.92 16.99
CA PHE A 13 15.30 29.00 16.09
C PHE A 13 16.07 27.68 16.04
N VAL A 14 15.56 26.66 16.72
CA VAL A 14 16.00 25.27 16.51
C VAL A 14 15.26 24.77 15.27
N ALA A 15 15.95 24.75 14.13
CA ALA A 15 15.43 24.14 12.91
C ALA A 15 15.40 22.62 13.10
N ALA A 16 14.20 22.06 13.32
CA ALA A 16 13.98 20.62 13.21
C ALA A 16 14.07 20.24 11.73
N VAL A 17 15.19 19.64 11.35
CA VAL A 17 15.35 19.02 10.02
C VAL A 17 14.55 17.72 10.04
N SER A 18 13.31 17.77 9.55
CA SER A 18 12.53 16.57 9.25
C SER A 18 13.17 15.88 8.06
N LEU A 19 13.95 14.84 8.32
CA LEU A 19 14.51 13.97 7.29
C LEU A 19 13.36 13.12 6.72
N VAL A 20 12.75 13.58 5.62
CA VAL A 20 11.83 12.76 4.84
C VAL A 20 12.68 11.75 4.08
N LEU A 21 12.75 10.51 4.56
CA LEU A 21 13.26 9.41 3.75
C LEU A 21 12.25 9.17 2.62
N ALA A 22 12.50 9.78 1.45
CA ALA A 22 11.87 9.33 0.23
C ALA A 22 12.46 7.95 -0.08
N ALA A 23 11.74 6.88 0.30
CA ALA A 23 12.03 5.53 -0.14
C ALA A 23 11.87 5.52 -1.66
N THR A 24 12.96 5.69 -2.41
CA THR A 24 12.94 5.48 -3.85
C THR A 24 12.62 4.00 -4.08
N PRO A 25 11.51 3.65 -4.76
CA PRO A 25 11.26 2.25 -5.08
C PRO A 25 12.46 1.72 -5.86
N ALA A 26 12.96 0.56 -5.44
CA ALA A 26 13.96 -0.19 -6.19
C ALA A 26 13.41 -0.55 -7.58
N PHE A 27 14.29 -1.05 -8.45
CA PHE A 27 14.06 -1.20 -9.89
C PHE A 27 12.69 -1.76 -10.32
N GLY A 28 11.91 -0.93 -11.00
CA GLY A 28 10.84 -1.37 -11.90
C GLY A 28 9.44 -1.44 -11.31
N GLN A 29 9.27 -1.24 -10.00
CA GLN A 29 7.96 -1.16 -9.38
C GLN A 29 7.46 0.28 -9.22
N THR A 30 6.14 0.45 -9.33
CA THR A 30 5.45 1.68 -8.99
C THR A 30 4.27 1.37 -8.08
N PHE A 31 3.86 2.32 -7.24
CA PHE A 31 2.62 2.21 -6.49
C PHE A 31 2.00 3.58 -6.30
N ASN A 32 0.68 3.61 -6.14
CA ASN A 32 -0.11 4.78 -5.81
C ASN A 32 -1.17 4.40 -4.78
N CYS A 33 -1.36 5.25 -3.78
CA CYS A 33 -2.37 5.05 -2.75
C CYS A 33 -3.74 5.53 -3.24
N PHE A 34 -4.81 4.93 -2.71
CA PHE A 34 -6.16 5.44 -2.89
C PHE A 34 -6.41 6.63 -1.96
N ASP A 35 -7.12 7.63 -2.46
CA ASP A 35 -7.51 8.83 -1.68
C ASP A 35 -8.75 8.59 -0.81
N THR A 36 -9.48 7.51 -1.08
CA THR A 36 -10.72 7.12 -0.39
C THR A 36 -10.75 5.62 -0.18
N GLY A 37 -11.27 5.16 0.95
CA GLY A 37 -11.39 3.73 1.24
C GLY A 37 -11.66 3.48 2.72
N VAL A 38 -11.55 2.20 3.11
CA VAL A 38 -11.50 1.81 4.52
C VAL A 38 -10.06 1.85 4.97
N GLU A 39 -9.80 2.45 6.12
CA GLU A 39 -8.47 2.48 6.73
C GLU A 39 -7.96 1.06 6.98
N LEU A 40 -6.70 0.84 6.65
CA LEU A 40 -5.99 -0.41 6.71
C LEU A 40 -6.06 -0.89 8.16
N GLY A 41 -6.85 -1.92 8.39
CA GLY A 41 -6.47 -2.88 9.40
C GLY A 41 -5.55 -3.90 8.75
N ASN A 42 -4.37 -4.11 9.34
CA ASN A 42 -3.33 -5.09 9.01
C ASN A 42 -3.71 -6.15 7.92
N CYS A 43 -3.64 -5.78 6.63
CA CYS A 43 -3.83 -6.69 5.50
C CYS A 43 -2.53 -7.43 5.11
N SER A 44 -1.38 -6.98 5.62
CA SER A 44 -0.06 -7.51 5.23
C SER A 44 0.10 -9.00 5.54
N GLN A 45 -0.56 -9.48 6.61
CA GLN A 45 -0.58 -10.91 6.96
C GLN A 45 -1.12 -11.83 5.85
N PHE A 46 -1.88 -11.30 4.89
CA PHE A 46 -2.47 -12.07 3.79
C PHE A 46 -1.69 -11.98 2.47
N ILE A 47 -0.67 -11.10 2.38
CA ILE A 47 0.09 -10.86 1.15
C ILE A 47 0.81 -12.13 0.69
N VAL A 48 1.61 -12.74 1.57
CA VAL A 48 2.35 -13.96 1.25
C VAL A 48 1.43 -15.12 0.85
N PRO A 49 0.39 -15.50 1.61
CA PRO A 49 -0.49 -16.60 1.19
C PRO A 49 -1.26 -16.31 -0.10
N PHE A 50 -1.61 -15.05 -0.36
CA PHE A 50 -2.19 -14.65 -1.64
C PHE A 50 -1.19 -14.80 -2.80
N CYS A 51 0.02 -14.25 -2.65
CA CYS A 51 1.08 -14.32 -3.67
C CYS A 51 1.68 -15.73 -3.85
N GLN A 52 1.38 -16.68 -2.98
CA GLN A 52 1.74 -18.10 -3.18
C GLN A 52 0.71 -18.87 -4.00
N SER A 53 -0.51 -18.34 -4.14
CA SER A 53 -1.62 -19.01 -4.83
C SER A 53 -1.59 -18.89 -6.36
N ILE A 54 -0.41 -18.64 -6.94
CA ILE A 54 -0.32 -18.18 -8.32
C ILE A 54 -0.44 -19.35 -9.30
N ALA A 55 -1.53 -19.31 -10.06
CA ALA A 55 -1.77 -20.11 -11.25
C ALA A 55 -1.40 -19.32 -12.53
N GLU A 56 -1.28 -20.02 -13.66
CA GLU A 56 -1.12 -19.46 -15.01
C GLU A 56 -2.38 -18.72 -15.50
N GLN A 57 -2.88 -17.80 -14.70
CA GLN A 57 -4.06 -16.98 -14.98
C GLN A 57 -3.62 -15.56 -15.33
N ASN A 58 -4.47 -14.90 -16.11
CA ASN A 58 -4.31 -13.51 -16.54
C ASN A 58 -4.80 -12.52 -15.46
N THR A 59 -5.67 -12.99 -14.57
CA THR A 59 -6.14 -12.26 -13.39
C THR A 59 -6.35 -13.25 -12.26
N LEU A 60 -5.98 -12.84 -11.04
CA LEU A 60 -6.26 -13.57 -9.82
C LEU A 60 -6.79 -12.58 -8.78
N SER A 61 -7.88 -12.93 -8.12
CA SER A 61 -8.45 -12.16 -7.02
C SER A 61 -8.58 -13.03 -5.78
N GLY A 62 -8.32 -12.44 -4.62
CA GLY A 62 -8.42 -13.11 -3.32
C GLY A 62 -9.09 -12.19 -2.31
N CYS A 63 -9.92 -12.76 -1.45
CA CYS A 63 -10.58 -12.05 -0.37
C CYS A 63 -10.22 -12.71 0.95
N PHE A 64 -9.75 -11.91 1.91
CA PHE A 64 -9.38 -12.39 3.24
C PHE A 64 -10.12 -11.62 4.34
N ASN A 65 -10.85 -12.34 5.18
CA ASN A 65 -11.51 -11.77 6.35
C ASN A 65 -10.46 -11.41 7.41
N VAL A 66 -10.54 -10.20 7.98
CA VAL A 66 -9.71 -9.87 9.14
C VAL A 66 -10.46 -10.26 10.41
N PRO A 67 -9.96 -11.24 11.19
CA PRO A 67 -10.69 -11.79 12.32
C PRO A 67 -11.07 -10.70 13.34
N GLY A 68 -12.35 -10.63 13.70
CA GLY A 68 -12.85 -9.75 14.74
C GLY A 68 -12.88 -8.26 14.39
N LYS A 69 -12.71 -7.89 13.11
CA LYS A 69 -12.63 -6.48 12.70
C LYS A 69 -13.76 -5.98 11.80
N GLY A 70 -14.62 -6.87 11.30
CA GLY A 70 -15.77 -6.47 10.45
C GLY A 70 -15.39 -5.87 9.09
N PHE A 71 -14.14 -6.06 8.66
CA PHE A 71 -13.63 -5.66 7.36
C PHE A 71 -12.86 -6.83 6.72
N LYS A 72 -12.61 -6.72 5.42
CA LYS A 72 -11.90 -7.70 4.60
C LYS A 72 -10.80 -7.02 3.77
N CYS A 73 -9.84 -7.82 3.33
CA CYS A 73 -8.77 -7.41 2.42
C CYS A 73 -9.01 -8.06 1.06
N ASP A 74 -9.32 -7.26 0.06
CA ASP A 74 -9.43 -7.70 -1.32
C ASP A 74 -8.10 -7.46 -2.04
N PHE A 75 -7.56 -8.52 -2.62
CA PHE A 75 -6.36 -8.48 -3.45
C PHE A 75 -6.74 -8.81 -4.88
N THR A 76 -6.18 -8.07 -5.84
CA THR A 76 -6.32 -8.40 -7.26
C THR A 76 -4.98 -8.21 -7.95
N ILE A 77 -4.62 -9.18 -8.78
CA ILE A 77 -3.43 -9.11 -9.63
C ILE A 77 -3.81 -9.46 -11.06
N TRP A 78 -3.21 -8.77 -12.03
CA TRP A 78 -3.50 -9.01 -13.44
C TRP A 78 -2.30 -8.72 -14.34
N ASN A 79 -2.31 -9.34 -15.51
CA ASN A 79 -1.37 -9.02 -16.57
C ASN A 79 -1.88 -7.78 -17.31
N GLU A 80 -1.11 -6.70 -17.31
CA GLU A 80 -1.45 -5.44 -17.97
C GLU A 80 -1.54 -5.56 -19.50
N PHE A 81 -0.91 -6.58 -20.09
CA PHE A 81 -1.02 -6.87 -21.52
C PHE A 81 -2.28 -7.66 -21.88
N GLY A 82 -3.07 -8.05 -20.88
CA GLY A 82 -4.40 -8.62 -21.06
C GLY A 82 -4.44 -10.04 -21.60
N THR A 83 -3.31 -10.74 -21.73
CA THR A 83 -3.25 -12.17 -22.11
C THR A 83 -2.04 -12.87 -21.48
N GLY A 84 -2.17 -14.17 -21.22
CA GLY A 84 -1.11 -15.00 -20.67
C GLY A 84 -1.01 -14.95 -19.14
N ALA A 85 0.04 -15.56 -18.60
CA ALA A 85 0.31 -15.56 -17.16
C ALA A 85 0.69 -14.16 -16.66
N ILE A 86 0.38 -13.85 -15.39
CA ILE A 86 0.78 -12.60 -14.77
C ILE A 86 2.33 -12.53 -14.66
N PRO A 87 2.98 -11.48 -15.19
CA PRO A 87 4.41 -11.26 -15.04
C PRO A 87 4.77 -10.81 -13.62
N GLY A 88 5.97 -11.13 -13.14
CA GLY A 88 6.40 -10.73 -11.79
C GLY A 88 5.69 -11.48 -10.65
N THR A 89 5.03 -12.59 -10.97
CA THR A 89 4.42 -13.50 -10.01
C THR A 89 5.44 -14.06 -9.03
N GLY A 90 5.08 -14.11 -7.73
CA GLY A 90 6.00 -14.42 -6.63
C GLY A 90 6.60 -13.15 -6.01
N ASN A 91 7.89 -12.91 -6.23
CA ASN A 91 8.62 -11.83 -5.54
C ASN A 91 8.08 -10.43 -5.89
N GLY A 92 7.68 -10.19 -7.15
CA GLY A 92 7.08 -8.92 -7.57
C GLY A 92 5.73 -8.65 -6.90
N CYS A 93 4.90 -9.71 -6.75
CA CYS A 93 3.63 -9.64 -6.02
C CYS A 93 3.82 -9.20 -4.56
N VAL A 94 4.76 -9.84 -3.84
CA VAL A 94 5.03 -9.50 -2.44
C VAL A 94 5.59 -8.08 -2.34
N ILE A 95 6.58 -7.72 -3.17
CA ILE A 95 7.20 -6.38 -3.14
C ILE A 95 6.17 -5.26 -3.34
N VAL A 96 5.32 -5.37 -4.36
CA VAL A 96 4.37 -4.28 -4.67
C VAL A 96 3.28 -4.19 -3.60
N LEU A 97 2.73 -5.33 -3.16
CA LEU A 97 1.67 -5.33 -2.16
C LEU A 97 2.17 -4.94 -0.76
N ASP A 98 3.42 -5.29 -0.39
CA ASP A 98 4.04 -4.82 0.85
C ASP A 98 4.23 -3.30 0.80
N LEU A 99 4.75 -2.76 -0.31
CA LEU A 99 4.87 -1.30 -0.47
C LEU A 99 3.53 -0.59 -0.32
N ILE A 100 2.46 -1.13 -0.92
CA ILE A 100 1.11 -0.58 -0.76
C ILE A 100 0.67 -0.68 0.72
N SER A 101 0.84 -1.84 1.36
CA SER A 101 0.41 -2.04 2.74
C SER A 101 1.19 -1.20 3.75
N GLU A 102 2.43 -0.83 3.46
CA GLU A 102 3.27 0.00 4.33
C GLU A 102 3.02 1.50 4.17
N ASN A 103 2.60 1.94 2.97
CA ASN A 103 2.56 3.36 2.63
C ASN A 103 1.14 3.89 2.36
N CYS A 104 0.15 3.02 2.19
CA CYS A 104 -1.19 3.41 1.75
C CYS A 104 -2.26 2.93 2.72
N ASP A 105 -2.58 3.76 3.72
CA ASP A 105 -3.60 3.45 4.73
C ASP A 105 -4.95 3.06 4.14
N LEU A 106 -5.34 3.52 2.95
CA LEU A 106 -6.64 3.19 2.33
C LEU A 106 -6.53 2.08 1.27
N GLY A 107 -5.39 1.39 1.20
CA GLY A 107 -5.03 0.54 0.09
C GLY A 107 -4.52 1.33 -1.11
N GLY A 108 -4.23 0.61 -2.19
CA GLY A 108 -3.65 1.19 -3.37
C GLY A 108 -3.42 0.17 -4.48
N GLN A 109 -2.76 0.64 -5.53
CA GLN A 109 -2.41 -0.16 -6.69
C GLN A 109 -0.97 0.10 -7.09
N GLY A 110 -0.36 -0.86 -7.78
CA GLY A 110 1.00 -0.75 -8.24
C GLY A 110 1.29 -1.70 -9.38
N THR A 111 2.47 -1.52 -9.96
CA THR A 111 2.95 -2.34 -11.07
C THR A 111 4.34 -2.85 -10.77
N PHE A 112 4.71 -3.93 -11.45
CA PHE A 112 6.05 -4.48 -11.46
C PHE A 112 6.56 -4.55 -12.90
N SER A 113 7.86 -4.31 -13.09
CA SER A 113 8.46 -4.32 -14.42
C SER A 113 8.13 -5.61 -15.16
N GLY A 114 7.69 -5.48 -16.40
CA GLY A 114 7.28 -6.61 -17.22
C GLY A 114 5.77 -6.85 -17.24
N GLY A 115 4.94 -5.98 -16.68
CA GLY A 115 3.49 -5.92 -16.95
C GLY A 115 2.60 -6.63 -15.94
N GLY A 116 3.08 -6.86 -14.71
CA GLY A 116 2.22 -7.27 -13.61
C GLY A 116 1.63 -6.04 -12.93
N ALA A 117 0.31 -6.03 -12.71
CA ALA A 117 -0.36 -5.04 -11.89
C ALA A 117 -1.00 -5.69 -10.66
N PHE A 118 -1.02 -4.93 -9.57
CA PHE A 118 -1.34 -5.39 -8.23
C PHE A 118 -2.21 -4.36 -7.53
N GLN A 119 -3.19 -4.81 -6.78
CA GLN A 119 -4.08 -3.97 -6.01
C GLN A 119 -4.38 -4.62 -4.65
N LEU A 120 -4.38 -3.79 -3.61
CA LEU A 120 -4.81 -4.13 -2.26
C LEU A 120 -5.89 -3.12 -1.87
N THR A 121 -7.07 -3.61 -1.52
CA THR A 121 -8.19 -2.76 -1.09
C THR A 121 -8.80 -3.30 0.20
N PRO A 122 -8.62 -2.61 1.33
CA PRO A 122 -9.41 -2.86 2.53
C PRO A 122 -10.85 -2.41 2.27
N ASN A 123 -11.82 -3.26 2.55
CA ASN A 123 -13.24 -3.00 2.33
C ASN A 123 -14.08 -3.40 3.55
N GLU A 124 -15.21 -2.73 3.76
CA GLU A 124 -16.15 -3.11 4.80
C GLU A 124 -16.77 -4.50 4.53
N GLY A 125 -17.18 -5.16 5.61
CA GLY A 125 -17.87 -6.44 5.56
C GLY A 125 -16.92 -7.63 5.57
N SER A 126 -17.39 -8.74 4.99
CA SER A 126 -16.67 -10.00 4.97
C SER A 126 -16.60 -10.59 3.56
N CYS A 127 -15.64 -11.47 3.35
CA CYS A 127 -15.66 -12.44 2.28
C CYS A 127 -16.85 -13.36 2.54
N ASN A 128 -17.92 -13.18 1.77
CA ASN A 128 -19.03 -14.11 1.80
C ASN A 128 -18.51 -15.49 1.41
N PHE A 129 -18.79 -16.51 2.22
CA PHE A 129 -18.75 -17.90 1.77
C PHE A 129 -19.69 -18.01 0.57
N ASN A 130 -19.16 -18.09 -0.65
CA ASN A 130 -19.82 -18.93 -1.65
C ASN A 130 -19.52 -20.35 -1.17
N GLY A 131 -20.56 -21.02 -0.68
CA GLY A 131 -20.50 -22.25 0.12
C GLY A 131 -19.74 -23.41 -0.51
#